data_AF-A0A3G6UXH6-F1
#
_entry.id   AF-A0A3G6UXH6-F1
#
_cell.length_a   1.000
_cell.length_b   1.000
_cell.length_c   1.000
_cell.angle_alpha   90.00
_cell.angle_beta   90.00
_cell.angle_gamma   90.00
#
_symmetry.space_group_name_H-M   'P 1'
#
loop_
_entity.id
_entity.type
_entity.pdbx_description
1 polymer ?
#
loop_
_entity_poly.entity_id
_entity_poly.type
_entity_poly.pdbx_seq_one_letter_code
_entity_poly.pdbx_strand_id
1 'polypeptide(L)'
;MFLAAEFLKNTILILSIIQCTFAACIVIMGDTIHDQFEDGLFANGKNLFTKIWNFIAYALFGLGPFIYKKKAKHRNWLVKRMVMGLWVLMLILMAGIINILISSFV
;
A
#
# COMPACT_ATOMS: atom_id res chain seq x y z
N MET A 1 5.36 -9.13 -28.76
CA MET A 1 5.37 -9.84 -27.47
C MET A 1 6.25 -9.13 -26.43
N PHE A 2 7.47 -8.69 -26.80
CA PHE A 2 8.40 -7.95 -25.93
C PHE A 2 7.83 -6.63 -25.36
N LEU A 3 7.20 -5.79 -26.19
CA LEU A 3 6.70 -4.47 -25.79
C LEU A 3 5.56 -4.52 -24.76
N ALA A 4 4.68 -5.52 -24.85
CA ALA A 4 3.57 -5.69 -23.91
C ALA A 4 4.06 -6.16 -22.53
N ALA A 5 5.09 -7.03 -22.50
CA ALA A 5 5.68 -7.51 -21.26
C ALA A 5 6.45 -6.40 -20.52
N GLU A 6 7.18 -5.54 -21.24
CA GLU A 6 7.84 -4.37 -20.65
C GLU A 6 6.84 -3.36 -20.08
N PHE A 7 5.74 -3.11 -20.79
CA PHE A 7 4.70 -2.20 -20.31
C PHE A 7 4.04 -2.71 -19.03
N LEU A 8 3.78 -4.02 -18.95
CA LEU A 8 3.24 -4.68 -17.77
C LEU A 8 4.23 -4.63 -16.60
N LYS A 9 5.52 -4.89 -16.84
CA LYS A 9 6.60 -4.77 -15.86
C LYS A 9 6.65 -3.36 -15.26
N ASN A 10 6.68 -2.34 -16.11
CA ASN A 10 6.76 -0.95 -15.65
C ASN A 10 5.54 -0.53 -14.84
N THR A 11 4.34 -0.98 -15.24
CA THR A 11 3.09 -0.70 -14.50
C THR A 11 3.12 -1.30 -13.09
N ILE A 12 3.54 -2.57 -12.97
CA ILE A 12 3.64 -3.26 -11.66
C ILE A 12 4.69 -2.59 -10.77
N LEU A 13 5.81 -2.17 -11.35
CA LEU A 13 6.89 -1.52 -10.62
C LEU A 13 6.46 -0.15 -10.08
N ILE A 14 5.75 0.65 -10.90
CA ILE A 14 5.17 1.94 -10.48
C ILE A 14 4.16 1.73 -9.35
N LEU A 15 3.25 0.75 -9.47
CA LEU A 15 2.29 0.43 -8.42
C LEU A 15 2.98 0.04 -7.10
N SER A 16 4.07 -0.72 -7.19
CA SER A 16 4.86 -1.14 -6.03
C SER A 16 5.56 0.05 -5.37
N ILE A 17 6.10 1.00 -6.15
CA ILE A 17 6.72 2.23 -5.63
C ILE A 17 5.68 3.09 -4.90
N ILE A 18 4.48 3.25 -5.47
CA ILE A 18 3.40 4.01 -4.84
C ILE A 18 3.03 3.39 -3.48
N GLN A 19 2.87 2.07 -3.42
CA GLN A 19 2.57 1.35 -2.17
C GLN A 19 3.71 1.48 -1.14
N CYS A 20 4.97 1.40 -1.56
CA CYS A 20 6.12 1.57 -0.68
C CYS A 20 6.22 3.00 -0.14
N THR A 21 6.01 3.99 -1.00
CA THR A 21 6.04 5.42 -0.63
C THR A 21 4.93 5.72 0.36
N PHE A 22 3.73 5.21 0.11
CA PHE A 22 2.60 5.39 1.00
C PHE A 22 2.80 4.70 2.36
N ALA A 23 3.34 3.48 2.38
CA ALA A 23 3.65 2.79 3.61
C ALA A 23 4.76 3.51 4.42
N ALA A 24 5.75 4.14 3.75
CA ALA A 24 6.73 5.01 4.39
C ALA A 24 6.09 6.29 4.96
N CYS A 25 5.15 6.91 4.24
CA CYS A 25 4.37 8.04 4.75
C CYS A 25 3.58 7.66 6.01
N ILE A 26 3.00 6.45 6.08
CA ILE A 26 2.35 5.96 7.30
C ILE A 26 3.36 5.78 8.44
N VAL A 27 4.60 5.37 8.19
CA VAL A 27 5.62 5.29 9.26
C VAL A 27 5.93 6.67 9.85
N ILE A 28 5.97 7.71 9.01
CA ILE A 28 6.30 9.08 9.43
C ILE A 28 5.12 9.73 10.14
N MET A 29 3.95 9.76 9.48
CA MET A 29 2.76 10.52 9.91
C MET A 29 1.71 9.68 10.64
N GLY A 30 1.83 8.35 10.65
CA GLY A 30 1.09 7.41 11.51
C GLY A 30 -0.39 7.70 11.65
N ASP A 31 -0.75 8.34 12.76
CA ASP A 31 -2.12 8.61 13.15
C ASP A 31 -2.79 9.67 12.24
N THR A 32 -2.07 10.71 11.77
CA THR A 32 -2.67 11.76 10.93
C THR A 32 -3.11 11.26 9.56
N ILE A 33 -2.25 10.49 8.88
CA ILE A 33 -2.61 9.90 7.58
C ILE A 33 -3.67 8.81 7.77
N HIS A 34 -3.56 8.01 8.83
CA HIS A 34 -4.53 6.96 9.08
C HIS A 34 -5.92 7.53 9.36
N ASP A 35 -6.04 8.59 10.16
CA ASP A 35 -7.34 9.19 10.48
C ASP A 35 -7.96 9.84 9.24
N GLN A 36 -7.16 10.52 8.41
CA GLN A 36 -7.65 11.01 7.10
C GLN A 36 -8.10 9.87 6.18
N PHE A 37 -7.43 8.71 6.22
CA PHE A 37 -7.85 7.52 5.49
C PHE A 37 -9.11 6.87 6.09
N GLU A 38 -9.24 6.86 7.41
CA GLU A 38 -10.41 6.33 8.11
C GLU A 38 -11.64 7.21 7.83
N ASP A 39 -11.48 8.52 7.93
CA ASP A 39 -12.53 9.51 7.69
C ASP A 39 -12.89 9.66 6.20
N GLY A 40 -11.92 9.52 5.30
CA GLY A 40 -12.17 9.64 3.85
C GLY A 40 -12.66 8.34 3.19
N LEU A 41 -12.12 7.19 3.60
CA LEU A 41 -12.22 5.92 2.86
C LEU A 41 -13.09 4.89 3.58
N PHE A 42 -13.21 4.98 4.92
CA PHE A 42 -14.09 4.12 5.72
C PHE A 42 -15.38 4.82 6.16
N ALA A 43 -15.51 6.13 5.97
CA ALA A 43 -16.80 6.80 6.10
C ALA A 43 -17.77 6.19 5.09
N ASN A 44 -18.78 5.51 5.61
CA ASN A 44 -19.79 4.73 4.91
C ASN A 44 -20.23 5.41 3.59
N GLY A 45 -19.62 4.99 2.48
CA GLY A 45 -19.97 5.46 1.15
C GLY A 45 -21.35 4.94 0.79
N LYS A 46 -22.39 5.73 1.08
CA LYS A 46 -23.79 5.40 0.75
C LYS A 46 -24.01 5.26 -0.76
N ASN A 47 -23.17 5.91 -1.57
CA ASN A 47 -23.29 5.94 -3.03
C ASN A 47 -22.32 4.97 -3.73
N LEU A 48 -22.76 4.45 -4.88
CA LEU A 48 -22.02 3.48 -5.69
C LEU A 48 -20.68 4.05 -6.20
N PHE A 49 -20.64 5.35 -6.50
CA PHE A 49 -19.42 6.08 -6.85
C PHE A 49 -18.37 6.04 -5.73
N THR A 50 -18.79 6.27 -4.48
CA THR A 50 -17.90 6.24 -3.32
C THR A 50 -17.35 4.84 -3.07
N LYS A 51 -18.13 3.78 -3.34
CA LYS A 51 -17.64 2.39 -3.26
C LYS A 51 -16.56 2.09 -4.29
N ILE A 52 -16.73 2.54 -5.54
CA ILE A 52 -15.73 2.37 -6.60
C ILE A 52 -14.45 3.15 -6.23
N TRP A 53 -14.60 4.39 -5.76
CA TRP A 53 -13.47 5.19 -5.32
C TRP A 53 -12.70 4.52 -4.17
N ASN A 54 -13.42 4.00 -3.18
CA ASN A 54 -12.82 3.25 -2.07
C ASN A 54 -12.11 2.00 -2.58
N PHE A 55 -12.67 1.26 -3.54
CA PHE A 55 -12.01 0.09 -4.13
C PHE A 55 -10.70 0.47 -4.85
N ILE A 56 -10.71 1.53 -5.65
CA ILE A 56 -9.52 2.04 -6.34
C ILE A 56 -8.47 2.48 -5.32
N ALA A 57 -8.88 3.21 -4.29
CA ALA A 57 -7.97 3.65 -3.24
C ALA A 57 -7.42 2.46 -2.44
N TYR A 58 -8.22 1.43 -2.16
CA TYR A 58 -7.73 0.18 -1.59
C TYR A 58 -6.71 -0.54 -2.47
N ALA A 59 -6.91 -0.54 -3.80
CA ALA A 59 -5.97 -1.13 -4.74
C ALA A 59 -4.64 -0.35 -4.82
N LEU A 60 -4.71 0.98 -4.76
CA LEU A 60 -3.54 1.87 -4.83
C LEU A 60 -2.73 1.91 -3.53
N PHE A 61 -3.41 2.06 -2.40
CA PHE A 61 -2.78 2.21 -1.09
C PHE A 61 -2.54 0.87 -0.38
N GLY A 62 -3.13 -0.20 -0.92
CA GLY A 62 -2.93 -1.57 -0.48
C GLY A 62 -3.44 -1.86 0.93
N LEU A 63 -2.88 -2.91 1.53
CA LEU A 63 -3.25 -3.38 2.88
C LEU A 63 -2.62 -2.56 4.02
N GLY A 64 -1.87 -1.50 3.71
CA GLY A 64 -1.17 -0.67 4.69
C GLY A 64 -2.08 -0.10 5.79
N PRO A 65 -3.16 0.64 5.45
CA PRO A 65 -4.08 1.21 6.45
C PRO A 65 -4.77 0.12 7.29
N PHE A 66 -5.11 -1.00 6.68
CA PHE A 66 -5.79 -2.10 7.37
C PHE A 66 -4.90 -2.75 8.45
N ILE A 67 -3.62 -2.92 8.15
CA ILE A 67 -2.65 -3.48 9.10
C ILE A 67 -2.34 -2.47 10.21
N TYR A 68 -2.30 -1.18 9.89
CA TYR A 68 -2.19 -0.13 10.90
C TYR A 68 -3.34 -0.21 11.90
N LYS A 69 -4.59 -0.22 11.40
CA LYS A 69 -5.79 -0.31 12.23
C LYS A 69 -5.80 -1.56 13.11
N LYS A 70 -5.48 -2.73 12.54
CA LYS A 70 -5.60 -4.02 13.23
C LYS A 70 -4.46 -4.31 14.21
N LYS A 71 -3.21 -3.93 13.90
CA LYS A 71 -2.03 -4.35 14.66
C LYS A 71 -1.26 -3.22 15.32
N ALA A 72 -1.32 -2.00 14.79
CA ALA A 72 -0.51 -0.87 15.25
C ALA A 72 -1.30 0.13 16.10
N LYS A 73 -2.58 0.40 15.79
CA LYS A 73 -3.39 1.48 16.40
C LYS A 73 -3.33 1.52 17.94
N HIS A 74 -3.37 0.36 18.60
CA HIS A 74 -3.38 0.23 20.07
C HIS A 74 -2.01 0.13 20.74
N ARG A 75 -0.90 0.19 19.99
CA ARG A 75 0.46 -0.01 20.52
C ARG A 75 1.19 1.33 20.74
N ASN A 76 2.26 1.28 21.54
CA ASN A 76 3.17 2.43 21.74
C ASN A 76 3.69 2.96 20.39
N TRP A 77 3.91 4.28 20.33
CA TRP A 77 4.37 5.00 19.14
C TRP A 77 5.59 4.35 18.44
N LEU A 78 6.54 3.85 19.22
CA LEU A 78 7.75 3.20 18.69
C LEU A 78 7.42 1.83 18.04
N VAL A 79 6.53 1.07 18.67
CA VAL A 79 6.08 -0.24 18.16
C VAL A 79 5.20 -0.08 16.92
N LYS A 80 4.40 0.99 16.83
CA LYS A 80 3.65 1.36 15.61
C LYS A 80 4.60 1.50 14.42
N ARG A 81 5.66 2.31 14.59
CA ARG A 81 6.64 2.57 13.55
C ARG A 81 7.43 1.33 13.16
N MET A 82 7.81 0.49 14.13
CA MET A 82 8.48 -0.77 13.85
C MET A 82 7.60 -1.73 13.06
N VAL A 83 6.33 -1.92 13.44
CA VAL A 83 5.42 -2.84 12.73
C VAL A 83 5.17 -2.36 11.30
N MET A 84 4.96 -1.06 11.10
CA MET A 84 4.77 -0.50 9.76
C MET A 84 6.06 -0.48 8.95
N GLY A 85 7.21 -0.24 9.57
CA GLY A 85 8.52 -0.37 8.93
C GLY A 85 8.80 -1.80 8.48
N LEU A 86 8.45 -2.78 9.30
CA LEU A 86 8.56 -4.20 8.94
C LEU A 86 7.62 -4.57 7.79
N TRP A 87 6.42 -3.96 7.76
CA TRP A 87 5.50 -4.07 6.63
C TRP A 87 6.06 -3.47 5.33
N VAL A 88 6.66 -2.28 5.40
CA VAL A 88 7.35 -1.65 4.25
C VAL A 88 8.46 -2.55 3.73
N LEU A 89 9.28 -3.11 4.62
CA LEU A 89 10.36 -4.03 4.24
C LEU A 89 9.83 -5.28 3.53
N MET A 90 8.71 -5.85 4.00
CA MET A 90 8.06 -6.99 3.34
C MET A 90 7.55 -6.62 1.94
N LEU A 91 7.00 -5.42 1.75
CA LEU A 91 6.57 -4.95 0.43
C LEU A 91 7.74 -4.75 -0.54
N ILE A 92 8.87 -4.20 -0.06
CA ILE A 92 10.09 -4.05 -0.86
C ILE A 92 10.63 -5.42 -1.28
N LEU A 93 10.66 -6.40 -0.37
CA LEU A 93 11.07 -7.76 -0.69
C LEU A 93 10.16 -8.41 -1.73
N MET A 94 8.83 -8.28 -1.60
CA MET A 94 7.89 -8.78 -2.61
C MET A 94 8.09 -8.10 -3.97
N ALA A 95 8.27 -6.77 -4.00
CA ALA A 95 8.53 -6.04 -5.24
C ALA A 95 9.82 -6.51 -5.92
N GLY A 96 10.86 -6.78 -5.14
CA GLY A 96 12.11 -7.38 -5.62
C GLY A 96 11.91 -8.77 -6.22
N ILE A 97 11.19 -9.65 -5.53
CA ILE A 97 10.88 -11.01 -6.01
C ILE A 97 10.07 -10.96 -7.32
N ILE A 98 9.06 -10.10 -7.39
CA ILE A 98 8.24 -9.92 -8.60
C ILE A 98 9.10 -9.43 -9.77
N ASN A 99 10.01 -8.48 -9.52
CA ASN A 99 10.90 -7.99 -10.57
C ASN A 99 11.84 -9.09 -11.09
N ILE A 100 12.39 -9.92 -10.19
CA ILE A 100 13.24 -11.06 -10.57
C ILE A 100 12.42 -12.07 -11.39
N LEU A 101 11.24 -12.45 -10.91
CA LEU A 101 10.37 -13.39 -11.62
C LEU A 101 10.05 -12.88 -13.03
N ILE A 102 9.60 -11.64 -13.16
CA ILE A 102 9.27 -11.05 -14.47
C ILE A 102 10.51 -11.00 -15.37
N SER A 103 11.69 -10.65 -14.84
CA SER A 103 12.94 -10.66 -15.62
C SER A 103 13.40 -12.04 -16.06
N SER A 104 12.97 -13.10 -15.39
CA SER A 104 13.27 -14.49 -15.80
C SER A 104 12.33 -14.99 -16.91
N PHE A 105 11.19 -14.33 -17.14
CA PHE A 105 10.20 -14.70 -18.16
C PHE A 105 10.29 -13.86 -19.44
N VAL A 106 11.00 -12.72 -19.42
CA VAL A 106 11.26 -11.82 -20.56
C VAL A 106 12.62 -12.12 -21.15
#